data_AF-A0A522MUM5-F1
#
_entry.id   AF-A0A522MUM5-F1
#
_cell.length_a   1.000
_cell.length_b   1.000
_cell.length_c   1.000
_cell.angle_alpha   90.00
_cell.angle_beta   90.00
_cell.angle_gamma   90.00
#
_symmetry.space_group_name_H-M   'P 1'
#
loop_
_entity.id
_entity.type
_entity.pdbx_description
1 polymer ?
#
loop_
_entity_poly.entity_id
_entity_poly.type
_entity_poly.pdbx_seq_one_letter_code
_entity_poly.pdbx_strand_id
1 'polypeptide(L)'
;MAGFIALLRQVEVDLVVDVRSIPRSRANPQFEGATLAASLTAARVDYRWLPALGGRRHRGRDAPPSTNTFWRLPAFRDYADHAQTEPFRAGLDALVALADRRRCAIMCAEAVWWRCHRRIIADYLLVRGLRVEHIMGLGRVAPAVLTPGAVEMPDGSLRYPSRAEPSD
;
A
#
# COMPACT_ATOMS: atom_id res chain seq x y z
N MET A 1 19.50 -4.21 -7.75
CA MET A 1 19.33 -2.85 -7.20
C MET A 1 19.16 -1.80 -8.31
N ALA A 2 20.06 -1.72 -9.30
CA ALA A 2 20.00 -0.73 -10.38
C ALA A 2 18.62 -0.59 -11.07
N GLY A 3 17.97 -1.71 -11.42
CA GLY A 3 16.63 -1.68 -12.02
C GLY A 3 15.57 -1.03 -11.12
N PHE A 4 15.60 -1.27 -9.81
CA PHE A 4 14.67 -0.64 -8.87
C PHE A 4 14.90 0.87 -8.79
N ILE A 5 16.17 1.31 -8.68
CA ILE A 5 16.52 2.74 -8.69
C ILE A 5 16.08 3.41 -10.00
N ALA A 6 16.22 2.74 -11.14
CA ALA A 6 15.77 3.26 -12.42
C ALA A 6 14.25 3.49 -12.45
N LEU A 7 13.46 2.58 -11.84
CA LEU A 7 12.01 2.75 -11.69
C LEU A 7 11.63 3.95 -10.83
N LEU A 8 12.42 4.26 -9.79
CA LEU A 8 12.18 5.41 -8.92
C LEU A 8 12.56 6.73 -9.61
N ARG A 9 13.69 6.76 -10.32
CA ARG A 9 14.19 7.95 -11.00
C ARG A 9 13.32 8.44 -12.14
N GLN A 10 12.73 7.54 -12.94
CA GLN A 10 11.85 7.94 -14.05
C GLN A 10 10.63 8.75 -13.60
N VAL A 11 10.23 8.61 -12.34
CA VAL A 11 9.13 9.34 -11.72
C VAL A 11 9.65 10.17 -10.55
N GLU A 12 10.92 10.57 -10.55
CA GLU A 12 11.49 11.56 -9.63
C GLU A 12 11.18 11.31 -8.15
N VAL A 13 11.14 10.03 -7.74
CA VAL A 13 10.87 9.66 -6.35
C VAL A 13 12.06 10.05 -5.50
N ASP A 14 11.77 10.77 -4.42
CA ASP A 14 12.77 11.21 -3.45
C ASP A 14 12.65 10.48 -2.10
N LEU A 15 11.56 9.75 -1.85
CA LEU A 15 11.35 8.96 -0.64
C LEU A 15 10.65 7.63 -0.97
N VAL A 16 11.29 6.51 -0.60
CA VAL A 16 10.63 5.20 -0.56
C VAL A 16 10.03 4.99 0.82
N VAL A 17 8.71 4.78 0.84
CA VAL A 17 7.97 4.36 2.02
C VAL A 17 7.74 2.86 1.97
N ASP A 18 8.47 2.13 2.81
CA ASP A 18 8.33 0.69 2.95
C ASP A 18 7.14 0.35 3.84
N VAL A 19 6.14 -0.31 3.26
CA VAL A 19 4.92 -0.77 3.94
C VAL A 19 4.91 -2.29 4.15
N ARG A 20 6.08 -2.94 4.14
CA ARG A 20 6.19 -4.35 4.54
C ARG A 20 6.05 -4.47 6.06
N SER A 21 5.29 -5.45 6.54
CA SER A 21 5.23 -5.70 8.00
C SER A 21 6.58 -6.10 8.58
N ILE A 22 7.45 -6.70 7.77
CA ILE A 22 8.82 -7.05 8.13
C ILE A 22 9.68 -6.70 6.91
N PRO A 23 10.57 -5.69 6.97
CA PRO A 23 11.36 -5.24 5.83
C PRO A 23 12.59 -6.15 5.63
N ARG A 24 12.37 -7.47 5.53
CA ARG A 24 13.42 -8.47 5.31
C ARG A 24 13.02 -9.40 4.17
N SER A 25 14.01 -9.82 3.39
CA SER A 25 13.83 -10.77 2.31
C SER A 25 15.05 -11.69 2.22
N ARG A 26 14.84 -13.00 2.37
CA ARG A 26 15.90 -14.01 2.19
C ARG A 26 16.20 -14.25 0.71
N ALA A 27 15.15 -14.32 -0.11
CA ALA A 27 15.28 -14.55 -1.54
C ALA A 27 15.87 -13.36 -2.30
N ASN A 28 15.73 -12.14 -1.76
CA ASN A 28 16.29 -10.93 -2.34
C ASN A 28 17.02 -10.09 -1.27
N PRO A 29 18.25 -10.45 -0.89
CA PRO A 29 19.02 -9.78 0.16
C PRO A 29 19.20 -8.27 -0.06
N GLN A 30 19.24 -7.82 -1.32
CA GLN A 30 19.31 -6.40 -1.68
C GLN A 30 18.09 -5.58 -1.25
N PHE A 31 16.98 -6.24 -0.88
CA PHE A 31 15.78 -5.62 -0.31
C PHE A 31 15.67 -5.86 1.20
N GLU A 32 16.72 -6.32 1.88
CA GLU A 32 16.82 -6.22 3.34
C GLU A 32 16.84 -4.73 3.74
N GLY A 33 16.15 -4.35 4.81
CA GLY A 33 15.87 -2.95 5.16
C GLY A 33 17.11 -2.07 5.26
N ALA A 34 18.17 -2.51 5.94
CA ALA A 34 19.40 -1.72 6.07
C ALA A 34 20.16 -1.64 4.74
N THR A 35 20.22 -2.77 4.00
CA THR A 35 20.88 -2.82 2.69
C THR A 35 20.16 -1.94 1.65
N LEU A 36 18.83 -1.97 1.67
CA LEU A 36 17.98 -1.17 0.82
C LEU A 36 18.12 0.31 1.15
N ALA A 37 18.07 0.68 2.44
CA ALA A 37 18.25 2.06 2.88
C ALA A 37 19.59 2.63 2.39
N ALA A 38 20.70 1.90 2.59
CA ALA A 38 22.02 2.33 2.13
C ALA A 38 22.07 2.53 0.60
N SER A 39 21.46 1.60 -0.15
CA SER A 39 21.40 1.69 -1.62
C SER A 39 20.57 2.90 -2.11
N LEU A 40 19.47 3.20 -1.42
CA LEU A 40 18.62 4.36 -1.71
C LEU A 40 19.33 5.67 -1.37
N THR A 41 19.99 5.75 -0.21
CA THR A 41 20.79 6.92 0.18
C THR A 41 21.88 7.21 -0.85
N ALA A 42 22.60 6.19 -1.33
CA ALA A 42 23.59 6.35 -2.39
C ALA A 42 22.99 6.86 -3.72
N ALA A 43 21.70 6.61 -3.95
CA ALA A 43 20.95 7.11 -5.10
C ALA A 43 20.25 8.46 -4.85
N ARG A 44 20.45 9.09 -3.68
CA ARG A 44 19.75 10.30 -3.20
C ARG A 44 18.23 10.13 -3.05
N VAL A 45 17.81 8.94 -2.62
CA VAL A 45 16.43 8.63 -2.27
C VAL A 45 16.39 8.28 -0.79
N ASP A 46 15.51 8.93 -0.04
CA ASP A 46 15.32 8.63 1.37
C ASP A 46 14.53 7.32 1.56
N TYR A 47 14.62 6.73 2.75
CA TYR A 47 13.92 5.52 3.11
C TYR A 47 13.19 5.68 4.44
N ARG A 48 11.90 5.34 4.47
CA ARG A 48 11.07 5.33 5.67
C ARG A 48 10.28 4.03 5.76
N TRP A 49 10.35 3.35 6.89
CA TRP A 49 9.51 2.20 7.17
C TRP A 49 8.24 2.61 7.94
N LEU A 50 7.06 2.22 7.45
CA LEU A 50 5.76 2.45 8.08
C LEU A 50 5.04 1.12 8.35
N PRO A 51 5.35 0.44 9.47
CA PRO A 51 4.79 -0.88 9.78
C PRO A 51 3.28 -0.86 10.04
N ALA A 52 2.70 0.29 10.39
CA ALA A 52 1.27 0.49 10.56
C ALA A 52 0.48 0.15 9.28
N LEU A 53 1.07 0.40 8.11
CA LEU A 53 0.51 0.06 6.79
C LEU A 53 0.90 -1.35 6.31
N GLY A 54 1.56 -2.13 7.17
CA GLY A 54 2.07 -3.48 6.93
C GLY A 54 1.04 -4.49 6.42
N GLY A 55 1.29 -5.12 5.28
CA GLY A 55 0.36 -6.09 4.66
C GLY A 55 0.06 -7.40 5.40
N ARG A 56 0.91 -7.86 6.33
CA ARG A 56 0.63 -9.06 7.13
C ARG A 56 -0.29 -8.70 8.29
N ARG A 57 -1.57 -9.05 8.13
CA ARG A 57 -2.64 -8.84 9.09
C ARG A 57 -3.45 -10.13 9.21
N HIS A 58 -3.92 -10.38 10.42
CA HIS A 58 -4.75 -11.52 10.76
C HIS A 58 -5.88 -11.02 11.63
N ARG A 59 -7.10 -11.43 11.30
CA ARG A 59 -8.24 -11.22 12.20
C ARG A 59 -8.09 -12.12 13.43
N GLY A 60 -8.53 -11.62 14.58
CA GLY A 60 -8.65 -12.45 15.79
C GLY A 60 -9.64 -13.58 15.55
N ARG A 61 -9.44 -14.73 16.22
CA ARG A 61 -10.32 -15.90 16.10
C ARG A 61 -11.79 -15.57 16.40
N ASP A 62 -12.02 -14.65 17.33
CA ASP A 62 -13.36 -14.26 17.78
C ASP A 62 -13.88 -12.98 17.12
N ALA A 63 -13.20 -12.48 16.07
CA ALA A 63 -13.63 -11.27 15.39
C ALA A 63 -14.94 -11.50 14.59
N PRO A 64 -15.91 -10.57 14.64
CA PRO A 64 -17.18 -10.69 13.92
C PRO A 64 -16.93 -10.72 12.40
N PRO A 65 -17.75 -11.43 11.60
CA PRO A 65 -17.54 -11.56 10.16
C PRO A 65 -17.22 -10.24 9.48
N SER A 66 -16.17 -10.23 8.65
CA SER A 66 -15.76 -9.04 7.92
C SER A 66 -16.86 -8.58 6.96
N THR A 67 -17.08 -7.27 6.92
CA THR A 67 -17.98 -6.61 5.96
C THR A 67 -17.31 -6.38 4.59
N ASN A 68 -16.01 -6.62 4.48
CA ASN A 68 -15.21 -6.42 3.27
C ASN A 68 -15.27 -7.65 2.34
N THR A 69 -16.48 -8.08 2.00
CA THR A 69 -16.77 -9.35 1.32
C THR A 69 -16.37 -9.40 -0.16
N PHE A 70 -16.14 -8.25 -0.80
CA PHE A 70 -15.54 -8.16 -2.15
C PHE A 70 -14.20 -8.91 -2.23
N TRP A 71 -13.41 -8.85 -1.14
CA TRP A 71 -12.14 -9.56 -1.04
C TRP A 71 -12.37 -11.05 -0.73
N ARG A 72 -12.25 -11.89 -1.76
CA ARG A 72 -12.38 -13.35 -1.63
C ARG A 72 -11.23 -14.00 -0.87
N LEU A 73 -10.01 -13.47 -1.03
CA LEU A 73 -8.83 -13.99 -0.33
C LEU A 73 -8.78 -13.46 1.10
N PRO A 74 -8.63 -14.33 2.13
CA PRO A 74 -8.61 -13.92 3.53
C PRO A 74 -7.58 -12.83 3.82
N ALA A 75 -6.37 -12.90 3.24
CA ALA A 75 -5.33 -11.91 3.48
C ALA A 75 -5.72 -10.47 3.06
N PHE A 76 -6.50 -10.31 1.98
CA PHE A 76 -6.99 -9.00 1.57
C PHE A 76 -8.13 -8.51 2.46
N ARG A 77 -9.02 -9.43 2.85
CA ARG A 77 -10.13 -9.15 3.77
C ARG A 77 -9.62 -8.71 5.14
N ASP A 78 -8.67 -9.46 5.69
CA ASP A 78 -8.02 -9.15 6.97
C ASP A 78 -7.29 -7.79 6.92
N TYR A 79 -6.67 -7.46 5.78
CA TYR A 79 -6.05 -6.15 5.59
C TYR A 79 -7.08 -5.02 5.46
N ALA A 80 -8.20 -5.24 4.76
CA ALA A 80 -9.27 -4.26 4.64
C ALA A 80 -9.93 -3.98 6.01
N ASP A 81 -10.10 -5.00 6.86
CA ASP A 81 -10.54 -4.84 8.24
C ASP A 81 -9.52 -4.05 9.07
N HIS A 82 -8.23 -4.37 8.94
CA HIS A 82 -7.15 -3.58 9.55
C HIS A 82 -7.18 -2.12 9.09
N ALA A 83 -7.51 -1.85 7.83
CA ALA A 83 -7.55 -0.50 7.28
C ALA A 83 -8.63 0.39 7.93
N GLN A 84 -9.59 -0.20 8.63
CA GLN A 84 -10.63 0.51 9.39
C GLN A 84 -10.21 0.82 10.84
N THR A 85 -8.97 0.50 11.23
CA THR A 85 -8.47 0.69 12.60
C THR A 85 -7.68 1.99 12.76
N GLU A 86 -7.64 2.49 13.99
CA GLU A 86 -6.86 3.70 14.33
C GLU A 86 -5.36 3.61 14.00
N PRO A 87 -4.67 2.47 14.23
CA PRO A 87 -3.27 2.33 13.80
C PRO A 87 -3.08 2.51 12.30
N PHE A 88 -4.00 2.03 11.46
CA PHE A 88 -3.92 2.26 10.02
C PHE A 88 -4.13 3.73 9.68
N ARG A 89 -5.16 4.37 10.27
CA ARG A 89 -5.44 5.80 10.08
C ARG A 89 -4.22 6.65 10.41
N ALA A 90 -3.59 6.45 11.57
CA ALA A 90 -2.37 7.14 11.95
C ALA A 90 -1.20 6.89 10.97
N GLY A 91 -1.06 5.65 10.48
CA GLY A 91 -0.06 5.32 9.46
C GLY A 91 -0.31 6.00 8.11
N LEU A 92 -1.58 6.12 7.72
CA LEU A 92 -2.00 6.78 6.49
C LEU A 92 -1.79 8.30 6.59
N ASP A 93 -2.12 8.90 7.73
CA ASP A 93 -1.89 10.32 8.00
C ASP A 93 -0.39 10.65 7.94
N ALA A 94 0.45 9.80 8.53
CA ALA A 94 1.90 9.93 8.42
C ALA A 94 2.39 9.84 6.97
N LEU A 95 1.81 8.94 6.15
CA LEU A 95 2.14 8.84 4.73
C LEU A 95 1.70 10.08 3.95
N VAL A 96 0.51 10.62 4.21
CA VAL A 96 0.00 11.84 3.57
C VAL A 96 0.89 13.03 3.94
N ALA A 97 1.26 13.18 5.21
CA ALA A 97 2.16 14.25 5.65
C ALA A 97 3.55 14.19 4.99
N LEU A 98 4.05 12.98 4.70
CA LEU A 98 5.27 12.81 3.92
C LEU A 98 5.05 13.23 2.46
N ALA A 99 3.97 12.75 1.84
CA ALA A 99 3.62 13.03 0.44
C ALA A 99 3.36 14.52 0.15
N ASP A 100 2.95 15.30 1.16
CA ASP A 100 2.73 16.74 1.05
C ASP A 100 4.03 17.54 0.79
N ARG A 101 5.18 16.96 1.16
CA ARG A 101 6.49 17.61 1.05
C ARG A 101 7.42 16.96 0.03
N ARG A 102 7.10 15.73 -0.37
CA ARG A 102 8.04 14.78 -0.98
C ARG A 102 7.29 13.90 -1.98
N ARG A 103 7.92 13.55 -3.09
CA ARG A 103 7.42 12.56 -4.04
C ARG A 103 7.71 11.15 -3.52
N CYS A 104 6.70 10.57 -2.89
CA CYS A 104 6.77 9.27 -2.25
C CYS A 104 6.48 8.10 -3.21
N ALA A 105 7.23 7.00 -3.08
CA ALA A 105 6.83 5.69 -3.61
C ALA A 105 6.57 4.70 -2.47
N ILE A 106 5.38 4.10 -2.43
CA ILE A 106 5.08 3.01 -1.49
C ILE A 106 5.56 1.66 -2.04
N MET A 107 6.34 0.95 -1.23
CA MET A 107 6.92 -0.35 -1.60
C MET A 107 6.42 -1.47 -0.67
N CYS A 108 6.10 -2.62 -1.26
CA CYS A 108 5.83 -3.85 -0.50
C CYS A 108 6.68 -5.02 -1.04
N ALA A 109 6.37 -6.26 -0.66
CA ALA A 109 7.12 -7.44 -1.13
C ALA A 109 6.71 -7.96 -2.52
N GLU A 110 5.53 -7.58 -3.02
CA GLU A 110 4.99 -8.02 -4.31
C GLU A 110 5.14 -6.89 -5.34
N ALA A 111 5.66 -7.21 -6.52
CA ALA A 111 5.85 -6.24 -7.60
C ALA A 111 4.51 -5.79 -8.20
N VAL A 112 3.56 -6.72 -8.33
CA VAL A 112 2.26 -6.51 -8.97
C VAL A 112 1.26 -5.91 -7.98
N TRP A 113 0.89 -4.63 -8.16
CA TRP A 113 0.10 -3.89 -7.18
C TRP A 113 -1.26 -4.52 -6.87
N TRP A 114 -1.94 -5.12 -7.86
CA TRP A 114 -3.28 -5.71 -7.66
C TRP A 114 -3.25 -7.04 -6.89
N ARG A 115 -2.06 -7.61 -6.65
CA ARG A 115 -1.86 -8.84 -5.88
C ARG A 115 -1.42 -8.55 -4.44
N CYS A 116 -1.40 -7.28 -4.02
CA CYS A 116 -0.95 -6.90 -2.70
C CYS A 116 -1.82 -5.82 -2.04
N HIS A 117 -1.58 -5.62 -0.74
CA HIS A 117 -2.27 -4.66 0.10
C HIS A 117 -2.09 -3.19 -0.31
N ARG A 118 -1.08 -2.86 -1.13
CA ARG A 118 -0.90 -1.49 -1.66
C ARG A 118 -2.10 -1.02 -2.48
N ARG A 119 -2.89 -1.96 -3.03
CA ARG A 119 -4.16 -1.65 -3.68
C ARG A 119 -5.14 -0.96 -2.74
N ILE A 120 -5.28 -1.46 -1.51
CA ILE A 120 -6.17 -0.87 -0.50
C ILE A 120 -5.60 0.47 -0.02
N ILE A 121 -4.29 0.59 0.20
CA ILE A 121 -3.67 1.89 0.54
C ILE A 121 -3.96 2.93 -0.56
N ALA A 122 -3.84 2.54 -1.84
CA ALA A 122 -4.12 3.43 -2.97
C ALA A 122 -5.57 3.93 -2.96
N ASP A 123 -6.56 3.08 -2.67
CA ASP A 123 -7.96 3.49 -2.56
C ASP A 123 -8.14 4.60 -1.51
N TYR A 124 -7.55 4.42 -0.32
CA TYR A 124 -7.63 5.42 0.76
C TYR A 124 -6.96 6.75 0.39
N LEU A 125 -5.84 6.71 -0.33
CA LEU A 125 -5.17 7.92 -0.82
C LEU A 125 -6.01 8.63 -1.90
N LEU A 126 -6.62 7.88 -2.82
CA LEU A 126 -7.49 8.42 -3.87
C LEU A 126 -8.72 9.11 -3.29
N VAL A 127 -9.38 8.50 -2.28
CA VAL A 127 -10.55 9.08 -1.61
C VAL A 127 -10.19 10.38 -0.87
N ARG A 128 -8.96 10.49 -0.36
CA ARG A 128 -8.42 11.74 0.20
C ARG A 128 -7.99 12.76 -0.87
N GLY A 129 -8.25 12.50 -2.15
CA GLY A 129 -7.95 13.41 -3.26
C GLY A 129 -6.49 13.42 -3.71
N LEU A 130 -5.65 12.48 -3.24
CA LEU A 130 -4.26 12.41 -3.68
C LEU A 130 -4.15 11.72 -5.05
N ARG A 131 -3.28 12.24 -5.92
CA ARG A 131 -2.88 11.55 -7.15
C ARG A 131 -2.02 10.34 -6.80
N VAL A 132 -2.46 9.15 -7.24
CA VAL A 132 -1.71 7.90 -7.05
C VAL A 132 -1.45 7.28 -8.42
N GLU A 133 -0.23 6.78 -8.61
CA GLU A 133 0.20 6.11 -9.84
C GLU A 133 0.89 4.78 -9.51
N HIS A 134 0.70 3.79 -10.37
CA HIS A 134 1.33 2.48 -10.29
C HIS A 134 2.54 2.41 -11.21
N ILE A 135 3.72 2.27 -10.62
CA ILE A 135 4.98 2.05 -11.34
C ILE A 135 5.08 0.55 -11.68
N MET A 136 4.75 0.21 -12.93
CA MET A 136 4.72 -1.17 -13.44
C MET A 136 6.02 -1.59 -14.13
N GLY A 137 6.82 -0.62 -14.55
CA GLY A 137 8.07 -0.82 -15.27
C GLY A 137 8.62 0.50 -15.80
N LEU A 138 9.76 0.45 -16.49
CA LEU A 138 10.28 1.61 -17.21
C LEU A 138 9.30 2.03 -18.31
N GLY A 139 8.95 3.31 -18.35
CA GLY A 139 7.95 3.88 -19.27
C GLY A 139 6.53 3.36 -19.05
N ARG A 140 6.29 2.59 -17.98
CA ARG A 140 5.00 1.96 -17.67
C ARG A 140 4.52 2.44 -16.31
N VAL A 141 3.85 3.59 -16.33
CA VAL A 141 3.22 4.22 -15.17
C VAL A 141 1.75 4.42 -15.52
N ALA A 142 0.85 3.98 -14.64
CA ALA A 142 -0.59 4.09 -14.85
C ALA A 142 -1.26 4.77 -13.65
N PRO A 143 -2.25 5.65 -13.85
CA PRO A 143 -3.01 6.20 -12.74
C PRO A 143 -3.71 5.07 -11.99
N ALA A 144 -3.73 5.17 -10.66
CA ALA A 144 -4.55 4.29 -9.83
C ALA A 144 -6.02 4.65 -10.02
N VAL A 145 -6.88 3.64 -9.96
CA VAL A 145 -8.33 3.79 -10.00
C VAL A 145 -8.89 3.13 -8.75
N LEU A 146 -9.92 3.75 -8.17
CA LEU A 146 -10.58 3.22 -6.99
C LEU A 146 -11.06 1.80 -7.26
N THR A 147 -10.78 0.88 -6.34
CA THR A 147 -11.24 -0.50 -6.42
C THR A 147 -12.76 -0.53 -6.59
N PRO A 148 -13.30 -1.29 -7.56
CA PRO A 148 -14.73 -1.39 -7.76
C PRO A 148 -15.48 -1.81 -6.49
N GLY A 149 -16.52 -1.06 -6.14
CA GLY A 149 -17.31 -1.32 -4.93
C GLY A 149 -16.69 -0.82 -3.62
N ALA A 150 -15.58 -0.06 -3.67
CA ALA A 150 -15.13 0.69 -2.49
C ALA A 150 -16.17 1.76 -2.12
N VAL A 151 -16.58 1.78 -0.86
CA VAL A 151 -17.55 2.71 -0.30
C VAL A 151 -16.87 3.48 0.83
N GLU A 152 -16.84 4.80 0.72
CA GLU A 152 -16.39 5.68 1.80
C GLU A 152 -17.44 5.75 2.91
N MET A 153 -16.99 5.61 4.15
CA MET A 153 -17.80 5.69 5.35
C MET A 153 -17.66 7.08 6.00
N PRO A 154 -18.64 7.53 6.81
CA PRO A 154 -18.58 8.85 7.46
C PRO A 154 -17.36 9.08 8.36
N ASP A 155 -16.71 8.01 8.84
CA ASP A 155 -15.49 8.07 9.65
C ASP A 155 -14.19 8.09 8.83
N GLY A 156 -14.31 8.25 7.50
CA GLY A 156 -13.21 8.26 6.54
C GLY A 156 -12.59 6.88 6.27
N SER A 157 -13.17 5.81 6.81
CA SER A 157 -12.77 4.44 6.47
C SER A 157 -13.43 3.98 5.17
N LEU A 158 -12.86 2.95 4.54
CA LEU A 158 -13.44 2.31 3.36
C LEU A 158 -14.01 0.93 3.69
N ARG A 159 -15.15 0.62 3.09
CA ARG A 159 -15.73 -0.73 3.03
C ARG A 159 -15.76 -1.25 1.61
N TYR A 160 -15.64 -2.57 1.47
CA TYR A 160 -15.66 -3.26 0.18
C TYR A 160 -16.72 -4.37 0.18
N PRO A 161 -18.02 -4.02 0.21
CA PRO A 161 -19.07 -5.03 0.09
C PRO A 161 -19.01 -5.67 -1.31
N SER A 162 -19.22 -6.98 -1.38
CA SER A 162 -19.62 -7.61 -2.64
C SER A 162 -20.92 -6.96 -3.11
N ARG A 163 -21.01 -6.54 -4.38
CA ARG A 163 -22.32 -6.27 -4.99
C ARG A 163 -23.16 -7.53 -4.77
N ALA A 164 -24.35 -7.38 -4.18
CA ALA A 164 -25.34 -8.44 -4.25
C ALA A 164 -25.51 -8.79 -5.74
N GLU A 165 -25.51 -10.08 -6.08
CA GLU A 165 -26.06 -10.46 -7.38
C GLU A 165 -27.51 -9.96 -7.41
N PRO A 166 -28.00 -9.41 -8.53
CA PRO A 166 -29.43 -9.18 -8.67
C PRO A 166 -30.11 -10.50 -8.32
N SER A 167 -30.97 -10.48 -7.31
CA SER A 167 -31.91 -11.57 -7.09
C SER A 167 -32.79 -11.63 -8.35
N ASP A 168 -32.64 -12.69 -9.13
CA ASP A 168 -33.60 -13.10 -10.17
C ASP A 168 -35.01 -13.26 -9.55
#